data_AF-A0A914W6M9-F1
#
_entry.id   AF-A0A914W6M9-F1
#
_cell.length_a   1.000
_cell.length_b   1.000
_cell.length_c   1.000
_cell.angle_alpha   90.00
_cell.angle_beta   90.00
_cell.angle_gamma   90.00
#
_symmetry.space_group_name_H-M   'P 1'
#
loop_
_entity.id
_entity.type
_entity.pdbx_description
1 polymer ?
#
loop_
_entity_poly.entity_id
_entity_poly.type
_entity_poly.pdbx_seq_one_letter_code
_entity_poly.pdbx_strand_id
1 'polypeptide(L)'
;MPGLYDTCLRPCLAHPIVYYSLQAVRWIPVVFIVAIVCWGYYAYVFELCFFTVTNVFERAIYLFGFHVLLILFMWSYYQTIFSPIGQPSSKFFLPLELKHDIGHTVNPTESRQILDRFVRQNDLPVTMRAYDGSMRFCEKCQCVKPDRCHHCSVCGQCVLKFDHHCP
;
A
#
# COMPACT_ATOMS: atom_id res chain seq x y z
N MET A 1 15.73 -2.55 -9.44
CA MET A 1 15.33 -3.95 -9.68
C MET A 1 13.82 -3.96 -9.91
N PRO A 2 13.31 -4.41 -11.06
CA PRO A 2 11.87 -4.52 -11.30
C PRO A 2 11.35 -5.75 -10.57
N GLY A 3 11.24 -5.66 -9.25
CA GLY A 3 10.65 -6.71 -8.43
C GLY A 3 9.15 -6.85 -8.70
N LEU A 4 8.60 -7.91 -8.13
CA LEU A 4 7.27 -8.48 -8.32
C LEU A 4 6.04 -7.58 -8.01
N TYR A 5 6.18 -6.25 -8.09
CA TYR A 5 5.24 -5.26 -7.57
C TYR A 5 3.97 -5.06 -8.42
N ASP A 6 3.93 -5.61 -9.64
CA ASP A 6 2.92 -5.31 -10.66
C ASP A 6 2.25 -6.56 -11.25
N THR A 7 2.09 -7.63 -10.47
CA THR A 7 1.54 -8.90 -11.00
C THR A 7 0.15 -8.77 -11.61
N CYS A 8 -0.64 -7.75 -11.24
CA CYS A 8 -2.00 -7.56 -11.77
C CYS A 8 -2.21 -6.24 -12.55
N LEU A 9 -1.47 -5.17 -12.29
CA LEU A 9 -1.70 -3.87 -12.95
C LEU A 9 -1.12 -3.81 -14.37
N ARG A 10 0.10 -4.33 -14.57
CA ARG A 10 0.80 -4.34 -15.87
C ARG A 10 0.05 -5.11 -16.97
N PRO A 11 -0.54 -6.30 -16.70
CA PRO A 11 -1.29 -7.02 -17.73
C PRO A 11 -2.59 -6.33 -18.16
N CYS A 12 -3.24 -5.58 -17.25
CA CYS A 12 -4.52 -4.92 -17.53
C CYS A 12 -4.36 -3.54 -18.20
N LEU A 13 -3.27 -2.83 -17.94
CA LEU A 13 -2.95 -1.55 -18.56
C LEU A 13 -2.00 -1.76 -19.74
N ALA A 14 -2.53 -2.30 -20.83
CA ALA A 14 -1.75 -2.67 -22.03
C ALA A 14 -1.08 -1.47 -22.72
N HIS A 15 -1.58 -0.24 -22.49
CA HIS A 15 -1.04 0.97 -23.13
C HIS A 15 -0.15 1.77 -22.17
N PRO A 16 1.14 2.00 -22.51
CA PRO A 16 2.10 2.66 -21.63
C PRO A 16 1.69 4.08 -21.24
N ILE A 17 1.05 4.82 -22.14
CA ILE A 17 0.53 6.17 -21.86
C ILE A 17 -0.46 6.15 -20.70
N VAL A 18 -1.40 5.20 -20.68
CA VAL A 18 -2.42 5.11 -19.63
C VAL A 18 -1.77 4.77 -18.29
N TYR A 19 -0.78 3.88 -18.29
CA TYR A 19 -0.02 3.54 -17.08
C TYR A 19 0.69 4.77 -16.48
N TYR A 20 1.43 5.53 -17.29
CA TYR A 20 2.15 6.71 -16.81
C TYR A 20 1.19 7.82 -16.35
N SER A 21 0.08 8.04 -17.06
CA SER A 21 -0.94 9.01 -16.64
C SER A 21 -1.56 8.66 -15.29
N LEU A 22 -1.92 7.39 -15.07
CA LEU A 22 -2.43 6.93 -13.78
C LEU A 22 -1.40 7.10 -12.67
N GLN A 23 -0.13 6.80 -12.95
CA GLN A 23 0.94 6.99 -11.97
C GLN A 23 1.11 8.47 -11.61
N ALA A 24 1.01 9.38 -12.58
CA ALA A 24 1.09 10.82 -12.32
C ALA A 24 -0.07 11.31 -11.43
N VAL A 25 -1.30 10.85 -11.69
CA VAL A 25 -2.49 11.22 -10.90
C VAL A 25 -2.34 10.80 -9.43
N ARG A 26 -1.70 9.65 -9.16
CA ARG A 26 -1.46 9.17 -7.79
C ARG A 26 -0.52 10.06 -6.98
N TRP A 27 0.30 10.89 -7.62
CA TRP A 27 1.19 11.81 -6.91
C TRP A 27 0.54 13.16 -6.60
N ILE A 28 -0.65 13.45 -7.14
CA ILE A 28 -1.33 14.74 -6.94
C ILE A 28 -1.56 15.04 -5.44
N PRO A 29 -2.12 14.13 -4.62
CA PRO A 29 -2.33 14.41 -3.19
C PRO A 29 -1.03 14.70 -2.45
N VAL A 30 0.05 13.96 -2.77
CA VAL A 30 1.37 14.17 -2.15
C VAL A 30 1.94 15.54 -2.49
N VAL A 31 1.93 15.91 -3.78
CA VAL A 31 2.40 17.23 -4.23
C VAL A 31 1.60 18.35 -3.58
N PHE A 32 0.28 18.17 -3.45
CA PHE A 32 -0.60 19.15 -2.81
C PHE A 32 -0.24 19.36 -1.33
N ILE A 33 -0.05 18.29 -0.56
CA ILE A 33 0.36 18.40 0.86
C ILE A 33 1.73 19.05 0.98
N VAL A 34 2.70 18.68 0.14
CA VAL A 34 4.03 19.30 0.13
C VAL A 34 3.93 20.80 -0.17
N ALA A 35 3.10 21.20 -1.13
CA ALA A 35 2.88 22.61 -1.44
C ALA A 35 2.30 23.40 -0.26
N ILE A 36 1.30 22.84 0.44
CA ILE A 36 0.73 23.46 1.65
C ILE A 36 1.79 23.60 2.75
N VAL A 37 2.61 22.57 2.97
CA VAL A 37 3.66 22.59 3.99
C VAL A 37 4.74 23.63 3.64
N CYS A 38 5.15 23.73 2.38
CA CYS A 38 6.10 24.75 1.92
C CYS A 38 5.55 26.16 2.10
N TRP A 39 4.28 26.39 1.75
CA TRP A 39 3.63 27.69 1.95
C TRP A 39 3.48 28.02 3.44
N GLY A 40 3.04 27.05 4.26
CA GLY A 40 2.92 27.20 5.71
C GLY A 40 4.26 27.50 6.38
N TYR A 41 5.34 26.87 5.90
CA TYR A 41 6.71 27.19 6.33
C TYR A 41 7.07 28.64 6.03
N TYR A 42 6.81 29.10 4.79
CA TYR A 42 7.06 30.48 4.41
C TYR A 42 6.30 31.46 5.31
N ALA A 43 4.98 31.25 5.46
CA ALA A 43 4.12 32.12 6.27
C ALA A 43 4.56 32.15 7.74
N TYR A 44 4.86 31.00 8.33
CA TYR A 44 5.26 30.93 9.73
C TYR A 44 6.66 31.52 9.98
N VAL A 45 7.64 31.20 9.13
CA VAL A 45 9.02 31.66 9.34
C VAL A 45 9.17 33.13 8.96
N PHE A 46 8.74 33.55 7.78
CA PHE A 46 9.01 34.91 7.30
C PHE A 46 7.96 35.90 7.79
N GLU A 47 6.68 35.68 7.49
CA GLU A 47 5.62 36.64 7.82
C GLU A 47 5.43 36.76 9.33
N LEU A 48 5.36 35.65 10.05
CA LEU A 48 5.19 35.67 11.50
C LEU A 48 6.52 35.91 12.23
N CYS A 49 7.50 34.99 12.12
CA CYS A 49 8.69 35.06 12.96
C CYS A 49 9.64 36.22 12.61
N PHE A 50 9.82 36.57 11.33
CA PHE A 50 10.74 37.66 10.95
C PHE A 50 10.08 39.03 10.86
N PHE A 51 8.85 39.13 10.33
CA PHE A 51 8.19 40.43 10.15
C PHE A 51 7.28 40.85 11.30
N THR A 52 6.68 39.90 12.02
CA THR A 52 5.72 40.22 13.10
C THR A 52 6.35 40.18 14.48
N VAL A 53 7.16 39.15 14.79
CA VAL A 53 7.78 38.99 16.11
C VAL A 53 9.02 39.88 16.25
N THR A 54 8.93 40.87 17.13
CA THR A 54 10.00 41.85 17.37
C THR A 54 11.06 41.36 18.38
N ASN A 55 10.67 40.53 19.35
CA ASN A 55 11.56 40.02 20.38
C ASN A 55 12.42 38.86 19.86
N VAL A 56 13.75 39.02 19.92
CA VAL A 56 14.71 38.03 19.42
C VAL A 56 14.65 36.70 20.18
N PHE A 57 14.45 36.74 21.50
CA PHE A 57 14.42 35.53 22.32
C PHE A 57 13.15 34.70 22.04
N GLU A 58 11.99 35.36 21.97
CA GLU A 58 10.72 34.74 21.60
C GLU A 58 10.79 34.14 20.20
N ARG A 59 11.32 34.90 19.23
CA ARG A 59 11.54 34.43 17.86
C ARG A 59 12.42 33.18 17.82
N ALA A 60 13.49 33.12 18.61
CA ALA A 60 14.38 31.96 18.66
C ALA A 60 13.65 30.71 19.18
N ILE A 61 12.80 30.85 20.20
CA ILE A 61 12.01 29.75 20.75
C ILE A 61 11.00 29.23 19.72
N TYR A 62 10.24 30.13 19.07
CA TYR A 62 9.27 29.73 18.04
C TYR A 62 9.93 29.04 16.86
N LEU A 63 11.02 29.59 16.34
CA LEU A 63 11.77 28.97 15.25
C LEU A 63 12.30 27.59 15.67
N PHE A 64 12.91 27.46 16.84
CA PHE A 64 13.44 26.18 17.30
C PHE A 64 12.34 25.12 17.44
N GLY A 65 11.26 25.43 18.18
CA GLY A 65 10.16 24.49 18.40
C GLY A 65 9.48 24.09 17.08
N PHE A 66 9.23 25.05 16.20
CA PHE A 66 8.63 24.80 14.89
C PHE A 66 9.49 23.88 14.03
N HIS A 67 10.81 24.09 13.96
CA HIS A 67 11.68 23.24 13.15
C HIS A 67 11.77 21.81 13.69
N VAL A 68 11.78 21.62 15.01
CA VAL A 68 11.71 20.27 15.62
C VAL A 68 10.43 19.56 15.19
N LEU A 69 9.28 20.22 15.30
CA LEU A 69 7.99 19.65 14.89
C LEU A 69 7.94 19.39 13.38
N LEU A 70 8.48 20.29 12.57
CA LEU A 70 8.53 20.14 11.12
C LEU A 70 9.39 18.94 10.72
N ILE A 71 10.56 18.75 11.34
CA ILE A 71 11.43 17.60 11.07
C ILE A 71 10.71 16.30 11.43
N LEU A 72 10.05 16.23 12.60
CA LEU A 72 9.29 15.05 13.01
C LEU A 72 8.13 14.75 12.06
N PHE A 73 7.41 15.79 11.61
CA PHE A 73 6.33 15.68 10.63
C PHE A 73 6.87 15.16 9.29
N MET A 74 7.91 15.79 8.74
CA MET A 74 8.48 15.42 7.44
C MET A 74 9.06 14.01 7.48
N TRP A 75 9.71 13.62 8.57
CA TRP A 75 10.20 12.26 8.77
C TRP A 75 9.06 11.24 8.76
N SER A 76 8.01 11.48 9.54
CA SER A 76 6.86 10.57 9.64
C SER A 76 6.10 10.47 8.31
N TYR A 77 5.94 11.59 7.61
CA TYR A 77 5.32 11.65 6.30
C TYR A 77 6.13 10.90 5.24
N TYR A 78 7.46 11.08 5.25
CA TYR A 78 8.38 10.33 4.38
C TYR A 78 8.26 8.82 4.60
N GLN A 79 8.31 8.36 5.86
CA GLN A 79 8.15 6.95 6.17
C GLN A 79 6.80 6.42 5.70
N THR A 80 5.72 7.19 5.84
CA THR A 80 4.38 6.79 5.38
C THR A 80 4.30 6.60 3.85
N ILE A 81 4.95 7.48 3.07
CA ILE A 81 4.92 7.40 1.60
C ILE A 81 5.83 6.30 1.07
N PHE A 82 7.04 6.19 1.61
CA PHE A 82 8.11 5.39 1.02
C PHE A 82 8.33 4.03 1.68
N SER A 83 7.65 3.74 2.80
CA SER A 83 7.69 2.41 3.40
C SER A 83 7.13 1.37 2.42
N PRO A 84 7.88 0.29 2.14
CA PRO A 84 7.40 -0.75 1.24
C PRO A 84 6.19 -1.46 1.84
N ILE A 85 5.25 -1.79 0.98
CA ILE A 85 4.03 -2.50 1.36
C ILE A 85 4.36 -3.97 1.66
N GLY A 86 3.86 -4.50 2.78
CA GLY A 86 4.06 -5.90 3.14
C GLY A 86 3.33 -6.84 2.17
N GLN A 87 4.04 -7.79 1.55
CA GLN A 87 3.50 -8.75 0.60
C GLN A 87 3.48 -10.18 1.18
N PRO A 88 2.51 -11.02 0.79
CA PRO A 88 2.54 -12.45 1.09
C PRO A 88 3.83 -13.09 0.56
N SER A 89 4.38 -14.04 1.32
CA SER A 89 5.51 -14.85 0.85
C SER A 89 5.09 -15.77 -0.30
N SER A 90 6.04 -16.15 -1.17
CA SER A 90 5.81 -16.97 -2.36
C SER A 90 5.05 -18.28 -2.10
N LYS A 91 5.20 -18.90 -0.92
CA LYS A 91 4.45 -20.11 -0.50
C LYS A 91 2.92 -19.97 -0.51
N PHE A 92 2.39 -18.74 -0.45
CA PHE A 92 0.95 -18.50 -0.52
C PHE A 92 0.41 -18.48 -1.95
N PHE A 93 1.29 -18.38 -2.96
CA PHE A 93 0.93 -18.34 -4.36
C PHE A 93 0.79 -19.75 -4.91
N LEU A 94 -0.22 -19.95 -5.74
CA LEU A 94 -0.47 -21.26 -6.32
C LEU A 94 0.57 -21.61 -7.39
N PRO A 95 1.00 -22.87 -7.50
CA PRO A 95 1.78 -23.35 -8.63
C PRO A 95 0.91 -23.32 -9.91
N LEU A 96 1.55 -23.25 -11.08
CA LEU A 96 0.88 -23.10 -12.38
C LEU A 96 -0.16 -24.21 -12.64
N GLU A 97 0.17 -25.45 -12.30
CA GLU A 97 -0.73 -26.61 -12.44
C GLU A 97 -2.05 -26.38 -11.70
N LEU A 98 -1.97 -25.95 -10.44
CA LEU A 98 -3.17 -25.72 -9.63
C LEU A 98 -3.99 -24.51 -10.10
N LYS A 99 -3.34 -23.51 -10.71
CA LYS A 99 -4.05 -22.38 -11.32
C LYS A 99 -4.90 -22.83 -12.50
N HIS A 100 -4.35 -23.72 -13.33
CA HIS A 100 -5.07 -24.31 -14.45
C HIS A 100 -6.26 -25.13 -13.95
N ASP A 101 -6.04 -26.02 -12.98
CA ASP A 101 -7.10 -26.86 -12.41
C ASP A 101 -8.26 -26.01 -11.85
N ILE A 102 -7.96 -24.99 -11.05
CA ILE A 102 -8.99 -24.09 -10.50
C ILE A 102 -9.71 -23.32 -11.62
N GLY A 103 -8.99 -22.87 -12.65
CA GLY A 103 -9.58 -22.16 -13.80
C GLY A 103 -10.54 -23.02 -14.61
N HIS A 104 -10.36 -24.34 -14.64
CA HIS A 104 -11.23 -25.28 -15.35
C HIS A 104 -12.36 -25.86 -14.50
N THR A 105 -12.27 -25.77 -13.17
CA THR A 105 -13.34 -26.24 -12.28
C THR A 105 -14.58 -25.36 -12.39
N VAL A 106 -15.69 -25.93 -12.86
CA VAL A 106 -17.00 -25.25 -12.91
C VAL A 106 -17.70 -25.28 -11.55
N ASN A 107 -17.35 -26.25 -10.69
CA ASN A 107 -17.98 -26.46 -9.40
C ASN A 107 -17.21 -25.74 -8.26
N PRO A 108 -17.82 -24.76 -7.57
CA PRO A 108 -17.18 -24.03 -6.47
C PRO A 108 -16.73 -24.92 -5.30
N THR A 109 -17.39 -26.06 -5.08
CA THR A 109 -17.02 -26.99 -4.00
C THR A 109 -15.68 -27.67 -4.27
N GLU A 110 -15.39 -27.97 -5.52
CA GLU A 110 -14.13 -28.60 -5.93
C GLU A 110 -12.94 -27.65 -5.74
N SER A 111 -13.09 -26.39 -6.18
CA SER A 111 -12.07 -25.36 -5.99
C SER A 111 -11.75 -25.13 -4.50
N ARG A 112 -12.76 -25.20 -3.61
CA ARG A 112 -12.55 -25.12 -2.16
C ARG A 112 -11.71 -26.28 -1.63
N GLN A 113 -12.01 -27.51 -2.06
CA GLN A 113 -11.26 -28.70 -1.65
C GLN A 113 -9.80 -28.65 -2.12
N ILE A 114 -9.58 -28.19 -3.37
CA ILE A 114 -8.24 -27.98 -3.92
C ILE A 114 -7.44 -27.01 -3.05
N LEU A 115 -8.07 -25.89 -2.67
CA LEU A 115 -7.41 -24.86 -1.86
C LEU A 115 -7.11 -25.35 -0.44
N ASP A 116 -8.02 -26.09 0.18
CA ASP A 116 -7.81 -26.71 1.49
C ASP A 116 -6.66 -27.73 1.45
N ARG A 117 -6.55 -28.54 0.38
CA ARG A 117 -5.43 -29.47 0.19
C ARG A 117 -4.11 -28.72 0.06
N PHE A 118 -4.07 -27.67 -0.74
CA PHE A 118 -2.88 -26.84 -0.93
C PHE A 118 -2.38 -26.24 0.39
N VAL A 119 -3.27 -25.67 1.20
CA VAL A 119 -2.90 -25.11 2.51
C VAL A 119 -2.35 -26.17 3.45
N ARG A 120 -2.96 -27.35 3.51
CA ARG A 120 -2.49 -28.46 4.36
C ARG A 120 -1.14 -29.01 3.91
N GLN A 121 -0.95 -29.19 2.61
CA GLN A 121 0.31 -29.72 2.05
C GLN A 121 1.49 -28.76 2.25
N ASN A 122 1.24 -27.44 2.21
CA ASN A 122 2.27 -26.41 2.37
C ASN A 122 2.38 -25.86 3.79
N ASP A 123 1.66 -26.46 4.75
CA ASP A 123 1.62 -26.05 6.16
C ASP A 123 1.45 -24.52 6.32
N LEU A 124 0.49 -23.94 5.60
CA LEU A 124 0.31 -22.49 5.60
C LEU A 124 -0.40 -22.05 6.89
N PRO A 125 0.14 -21.05 7.63
CA PRO A 125 -0.46 -20.57 8.86
C PRO A 125 -1.65 -19.65 8.55
N VAL A 126 -2.79 -20.24 8.20
CA VAL A 126 -4.04 -19.55 7.87
C VAL A 126 -5.14 -20.03 8.80
N THR A 127 -5.63 -19.13 9.66
CA THR A 127 -6.71 -19.44 10.60
C THR A 127 -8.04 -18.81 10.19
N MET A 128 -8.01 -17.67 9.50
CA MET A 128 -9.22 -16.97 9.09
C MET A 128 -9.83 -17.56 7.83
N ARG A 129 -11.14 -17.81 7.91
CA ARG A 129 -11.99 -18.24 6.81
C ARG A 129 -12.89 -17.10 6.33
N ALA A 130 -13.44 -17.24 5.13
CA ALA A 130 -14.55 -16.41 4.68
C ALA A 130 -15.83 -16.75 5.48
N TYR A 131 -16.87 -15.92 5.31
CA TYR A 131 -18.14 -16.09 6.03
C TYR A 131 -18.80 -17.45 5.79
N ASP A 132 -18.62 -18.01 4.60
CA ASP A 132 -19.09 -19.33 4.18
C ASP A 132 -18.18 -20.49 4.65
N GLY A 133 -17.19 -20.22 5.51
CA GLY A 133 -16.20 -21.19 5.98
C GLY A 133 -15.10 -21.54 4.98
N SER A 134 -15.15 -20.99 3.76
CA SER A 134 -14.15 -21.28 2.73
C SER A 134 -12.80 -20.60 2.97
N MET A 135 -11.75 -21.13 2.35
CA MET A 135 -10.44 -20.49 2.34
C MET A 135 -10.51 -19.14 1.64
N ARG A 136 -9.89 -18.11 2.24
CA ARG A 136 -9.82 -16.78 1.63
C ARG A 136 -8.85 -16.81 0.44
N PHE A 137 -9.38 -16.67 -0.77
CA PHE A 137 -8.59 -16.67 -2.00
C PHE A 137 -8.54 -15.29 -2.66
N CYS A 138 -7.45 -15.00 -3.37
CA CYS A 138 -7.38 -13.87 -4.30
C CYS A 138 -7.25 -14.38 -5.73
N GLU A 139 -8.31 -14.24 -6.52
CA GLU A 139 -8.32 -14.61 -7.94
C GLU A 139 -7.36 -13.75 -8.77
N LYS A 140 -7.21 -12.46 -8.44
CA LYS A 140 -6.31 -11.56 -9.19
C LYS A 140 -4.84 -11.94 -9.02
N CYS A 141 -4.43 -12.20 -7.78
CA CYS A 141 -3.05 -12.56 -7.46
C CYS A 141 -2.78 -14.08 -7.54
N GLN A 142 -3.83 -14.90 -7.67
CA GLN A 142 -3.75 -16.36 -7.63
C GLN A 142 -3.02 -16.88 -6.39
N CYS A 143 -3.44 -16.40 -5.21
CA CYS A 143 -2.85 -16.76 -3.93
C CYS A 143 -3.91 -16.98 -2.84
N VAL A 144 -3.62 -17.88 -1.90
CA VAL A 144 -4.33 -17.95 -0.61
C VAL A 144 -4.00 -16.68 0.15
N LYS A 145 -5.01 -15.96 0.65
CA LYS A 145 -4.81 -14.75 1.45
C LYS A 145 -4.33 -15.16 2.85
N PRO A 146 -3.13 -14.75 3.29
CA PRO A 146 -2.74 -14.89 4.68
C PRO A 146 -3.71 -14.17 5.61
N ASP A 147 -3.60 -14.48 6.89
CA ASP A 147 -4.38 -13.81 7.91
C ASP A 147 -4.18 -12.28 7.87
N ARG A 148 -5.30 -11.53 7.88
CA ARG A 148 -5.39 -10.07 7.73
C ARG A 148 -4.86 -9.52 6.39
N CYS A 149 -4.70 -10.37 5.38
CA CYS A 149 -4.32 -9.93 4.04
C CYS A 149 -5.54 -9.55 3.19
N HIS A 150 -5.45 -8.43 2.47
CA HIS A 150 -6.48 -7.99 1.52
C HIS A 150 -5.85 -7.56 0.21
N HIS A 151 -6.58 -7.72 -0.89
CA HIS A 151 -6.13 -7.25 -2.19
C HIS A 151 -6.49 -5.77 -2.35
N CYS A 152 -5.50 -4.92 -2.57
CA CYS A 152 -5.72 -3.53 -2.91
C CYS A 152 -5.74 -3.38 -4.44
N SER A 153 -6.88 -2.99 -4.99
CA SER A 153 -7.03 -2.77 -6.44
C SER A 153 -6.15 -1.63 -6.95
N VAL A 154 -5.90 -0.61 -6.12
CA VAL A 154 -5.07 0.55 -6.47
C VAL A 154 -3.59 0.18 -6.47
N CYS A 155 -3.12 -0.62 -5.51
CA CYS A 155 -1.75 -1.13 -5.48
C CYS A 155 -1.52 -2.35 -6.40
N GLY A 156 -2.59 -2.96 -6.92
CA GLY A 156 -2.52 -4.10 -7.84
C GLY A 156 -2.00 -5.40 -7.22
N GLN A 157 -2.06 -5.54 -5.89
CA GLN A 157 -1.44 -6.65 -5.17
C GLN A 157 -2.13 -6.95 -3.84
N CYS A 158 -1.88 -8.14 -3.30
CA CYS A 158 -2.26 -8.51 -1.95
C CYS A 158 -1.32 -7.89 -0.92
N VAL A 159 -1.89 -7.28 0.11
CA VAL A 159 -1.18 -6.54 1.16
C VAL A 159 -1.42 -7.19 2.52
N LEU A 160 -0.34 -7.48 3.24
CA LEU A 160 -0.37 -8.01 4.60
C LEU A 160 -0.84 -6.95 5.58
N LYS A 161 -1.66 -7.36 6.56
CA LYS A 161 -2.24 -6.47 7.60
C LYS A 161 -2.83 -5.19 7.00
N PHE A 162 -3.46 -5.31 5.84
CA PHE A 162 -4.01 -4.19 5.11
C PHE A 162 -5.11 -3.51 5.93
N ASP A 163 -5.00 -2.19 6.06
CA ASP A 163 -6.02 -1.35 6.68
C ASP A 163 -6.82 -0.66 5.57
N HIS A 164 -6.20 0.34 4.93
CA HIS A 164 -6.76 1.05 3.79
C HIS A 164 -5.67 1.52 2.84
N HIS A 165 -6.07 1.92 1.62
CA HIS A 165 -5.20 2.64 0.71
C HIS A 165 -5.36 4.13 0.98
N CYS A 166 -4.29 4.79 1.43
CA CYS A 166 -4.24 6.24 1.54
C CYS A 166 -3.85 6.83 0.16
N PRO A 167 -4.71 7.65 -0.47
CA PRO A 167 -4.43 8.26 -1.77
C PRO A 167 -3.22 9.19 -1.80
#